data_AF-A0A2S8FG55-F1
#
_entry.id   AF-A0A2S8FG55-F1
#
_cell.length_a   1.000
_cell.length_b   1.000
_cell.length_c   1.000
_cell.angle_alpha   90.00
_cell.angle_beta   90.00
_cell.angle_gamma   90.00
#
_symmetry.space_group_name_H-M   'P 1'
#
loop_
_entity.id
_entity.type
_entity.pdbx_description
1 polymer ?
#
loop_
_entity_poly.entity_id
_entity_poly.type
_entity_poly.pdbx_seq_one_letter_code
_entity_poly.pdbx_strand_id
1 'polypeptide(L)'
;MSIDEDQDFASDEASTVDSPRSQFTLLDIMVGVTIAAVTCGVWLQYAQPQIQMIQIVLMVPTLIVFVLGGTTLFSFGRRYVLKQPIDFQPGHWLLCLMGVTFVVQSTTHVLRLAIIPSHEVVISDDQQAVMLFFLGQHVISLVCFLIAGFVIPVRPAWRLMLAPLVLQNLLTIWLFAGMLLGNQWRMFGALYPYVNLAIHVMGIFTLLLLATWDYASTRDRRDWLHWLGIVIMLIWDVPTLILQLRTWL
;
A
#
# COMPACT_ATOMS: atom_id res chain seq x y z
N MET A 1 7.73 -42.38 61.03
CA MET A 1 6.27 -42.46 60.90
C MET A 1 5.84 -41.11 60.32
N SER A 2 5.12 -41.15 59.18
CA SER A 2 4.63 -40.04 58.31
C SER A 2 5.66 -39.02 57.79
N ILE A 3 6.06 -38.98 56.51
CA ILE A 3 5.30 -38.82 55.23
C ILE A 3 4.76 -37.40 55.06
N ASP A 4 5.33 -36.73 54.05
CA ASP A 4 4.85 -35.70 53.14
C ASP A 4 4.15 -34.43 53.66
N GLU A 5 4.75 -33.27 53.35
CA GLU A 5 4.05 -32.07 52.82
C GLU A 5 5.09 -30.97 52.50
N ASP A 6 5.95 -31.19 51.50
CA ASP A 6 6.75 -30.11 50.87
C ASP A 6 6.67 -30.23 49.32
N GLN A 7 5.53 -30.72 48.83
CA GLN A 7 5.11 -30.61 47.43
C GLN A 7 3.90 -29.68 47.39
N ASP A 8 4.09 -28.37 47.17
CA ASP A 8 3.14 -27.58 46.35
C ASP A 8 3.51 -26.10 46.09
N PHE A 9 4.73 -25.64 46.36
CA PHE A 9 5.11 -24.24 46.04
C PHE A 9 5.95 -24.08 44.75
N ALA A 10 6.03 -25.12 43.91
CA ALA A 10 6.75 -25.10 42.64
C ALA A 10 5.83 -25.20 41.41
N SER A 11 4.53 -24.91 41.55
CA SER A 11 3.51 -25.12 40.51
C SER A 11 2.82 -23.83 40.01
N ASP A 12 3.18 -22.65 40.51
CA ASP A 12 2.52 -21.38 40.12
C ASP A 12 3.46 -20.32 39.51
N GLU A 13 4.73 -20.65 39.26
CA GLU A 13 5.57 -19.82 38.38
C GLU A 13 5.24 -20.09 36.91
N ALA A 14 4.23 -19.36 36.46
CA ALA A 14 4.23 -18.72 35.16
C ALA A 14 4.47 -19.65 33.96
N SER A 15 3.63 -20.69 33.83
CA SER A 15 3.11 -20.99 32.50
C SER A 15 2.09 -19.90 32.13
N THR A 16 2.55 -18.65 31.97
CA THR A 16 1.90 -17.73 31.05
C THR A 16 2.05 -18.39 29.69
N VAL A 17 1.08 -19.24 29.37
CA VAL A 17 0.83 -19.70 28.02
C VAL A 17 0.80 -18.42 27.21
N ASP A 18 1.89 -18.18 26.47
CA ASP A 18 1.96 -17.19 25.42
C ASP A 18 0.79 -17.50 24.52
N SER A 19 -0.35 -16.87 24.81
CA SER A 19 -1.49 -16.86 23.92
C SER A 19 -0.91 -16.51 22.57
N PRO A 20 -1.04 -17.38 21.54
CA PRO A 20 -0.29 -17.23 20.33
C PRO A 20 -0.71 -15.89 19.72
N ARG A 21 0.10 -14.85 19.95
CA ARG A 21 -0.01 -13.56 19.31
C ARG A 21 0.22 -13.89 17.86
N SER A 22 -0.88 -14.08 17.14
CA SER A 22 -0.85 -14.58 15.79
C SER A 22 -0.23 -13.49 14.92
N GLN A 23 1.09 -13.57 14.75
CA GLN A 23 1.84 -12.83 13.75
C GLN A 23 1.28 -13.23 12.36
N PHE A 24 1.35 -12.34 11.37
CA PHE A 24 1.14 -12.79 9.99
C PHE A 24 2.09 -13.94 9.74
N THR A 25 1.52 -15.13 9.49
CA THR A 25 2.34 -16.31 9.30
C THR A 25 3.03 -16.20 7.96
N LEU A 26 4.26 -16.70 7.89
CA LEU A 26 5.04 -16.79 6.66
C LEU A 26 4.23 -17.43 5.51
N LEU A 27 3.27 -18.30 5.87
CA LEU A 27 2.33 -18.96 4.98
C LEU A 27 1.39 -17.98 4.25
N ASP A 28 0.82 -16.98 4.93
CA ASP A 28 -0.05 -15.97 4.30
C ASP A 28 0.72 -15.16 3.24
N ILE A 29 2.00 -14.90 3.53
CA ILE A 29 2.92 -14.20 2.63
C ILE A 29 3.33 -15.09 1.46
N MET A 30 3.59 -16.38 1.68
CA MET A 30 3.89 -17.33 0.61
C MET A 30 2.69 -17.57 -0.32
N VAL A 31 1.47 -17.68 0.22
CA VAL A 31 0.25 -17.76 -0.60
C VAL A 31 0.11 -16.51 -1.45
N GLY A 32 0.34 -15.34 -0.85
CA GLY A 32 0.29 -14.07 -1.57
C GLY A 32 1.33 -13.97 -2.69
N VAL A 33 2.59 -14.30 -2.41
CA VAL A 33 3.67 -14.31 -3.41
C VAL A 33 3.40 -15.34 -4.52
N THR A 34 2.80 -16.49 -4.19
CA THR A 34 2.42 -17.50 -5.19
C THR A 34 1.32 -16.97 -6.11
N ILE A 35 0.29 -16.30 -5.58
CA ILE A 35 -0.75 -15.67 -6.39
C ILE A 35 -0.16 -14.57 -7.28
N ALA A 36 0.75 -13.75 -6.77
CA ALA A 36 1.46 -12.73 -7.55
C ALA A 36 2.26 -13.37 -8.70
N ALA A 37 2.99 -14.46 -8.42
CA ALA A 37 3.78 -15.19 -9.41
C ALA A 37 2.90 -15.82 -10.50
N VAL A 38 1.78 -16.46 -10.12
CA VAL A 38 0.81 -17.04 -11.08
C VAL A 38 0.18 -15.94 -11.94
N THR A 39 -0.23 -14.83 -11.34
CA THR A 39 -0.82 -13.69 -12.07
C THR A 39 0.18 -13.09 -13.06
N CYS A 40 1.44 -12.95 -12.65
CA CYS A 40 2.54 -12.52 -13.51
C CYS A 40 2.76 -13.48 -14.69
N GLY A 41 2.79 -14.80 -14.42
CA GLY A 41 2.95 -15.84 -15.44
C GLY A 41 1.81 -15.87 -16.45
N VAL A 42 0.56 -15.77 -15.97
CA VAL A 42 -0.62 -15.68 -16.83
C VAL A 42 -0.56 -14.41 -17.69
N TRP A 43 -0.25 -13.26 -17.09
CA TRP A 43 -0.13 -12.01 -17.85
C TRP A 43 0.96 -12.09 -18.92
N LEU A 44 2.14 -12.61 -18.60
CA LEU A 44 3.24 -12.83 -19.54
C LEU A 44 2.86 -13.77 -20.70
N GLN A 45 1.98 -14.74 -20.44
CA GLN A 45 1.50 -15.68 -21.45
C GLN A 45 0.47 -15.06 -22.41
N TYR A 46 -0.37 -14.13 -21.93
CA TYR A 46 -1.41 -13.46 -22.72
C TYR A 46 -0.97 -12.13 -23.34
N ALA A 47 0.01 -11.45 -22.73
CA ALA A 47 0.58 -10.25 -23.28
C ALA A 47 1.52 -10.61 -24.43
N GLN A 48 1.31 -9.94 -25.57
CA GLN A 48 2.04 -10.10 -26.83
C GLN A 48 3.57 -10.28 -26.64
N PRO A 49 4.28 -11.01 -27.53
CA PRO A 49 5.69 -11.42 -27.36
C PRO A 49 6.75 -10.29 -27.32
N GLN A 50 6.34 -9.02 -27.15
CA GLN A 50 7.21 -7.83 -27.12
C GLN A 50 7.00 -6.97 -25.86
N ILE A 51 6.78 -7.58 -24.69
CA ILE A 51 6.81 -6.81 -23.44
C ILE A 51 8.23 -6.31 -23.21
N GLN A 52 8.40 -4.99 -23.13
CA GLN A 52 9.70 -4.39 -22.82
C GLN A 52 10.15 -4.82 -21.42
N MET A 53 11.42 -5.17 -21.25
CA MET A 53 11.98 -5.65 -19.98
C MET A 53 11.70 -4.67 -18.81
N ILE A 54 11.63 -3.37 -19.10
CA ILE A 54 11.29 -2.34 -18.12
C ILE A 54 9.86 -2.50 -17.55
N GLN A 55 8.90 -2.95 -18.35
CA GLN A 55 7.53 -3.19 -17.89
C GLN A 55 7.48 -4.39 -16.94
N ILE A 56 8.25 -5.46 -17.22
CA ILE A 56 8.36 -6.63 -16.34
C ILE A 56 8.99 -6.24 -15.00
N VAL A 57 10.07 -5.45 -15.04
CA VAL A 57 10.78 -4.97 -13.85
C VAL A 57 9.91 -4.09 -12.96
N LEU A 58 8.93 -3.37 -13.52
CA LEU A 58 7.97 -2.57 -12.74
C LEU A 58 6.74 -3.37 -12.30
N MET A 59 6.31 -4.35 -13.10
CA MET A 59 5.11 -5.15 -12.84
C MET A 59 5.30 -6.11 -11.67
N VAL A 60 6.43 -6.84 -11.63
CA VAL A 60 6.67 -7.86 -10.61
C VAL A 60 6.66 -7.27 -9.19
N PRO A 61 7.40 -6.18 -8.89
CA PRO A 61 7.38 -5.59 -7.55
C PRO A 61 5.99 -5.02 -7.20
N THR A 62 5.30 -4.42 -8.18
CA THR A 62 3.93 -3.90 -7.99
C THR A 62 2.95 -5.01 -7.59
N LEU A 63 3.01 -6.16 -8.25
CA LEU A 63 2.16 -7.31 -7.91
C LEU A 63 2.47 -7.84 -6.50
N ILE A 64 3.74 -7.94 -6.13
CA ILE A 64 4.15 -8.36 -4.78
C ILE A 64 3.61 -7.38 -3.74
N VAL A 65 3.81 -6.07 -3.95
CA VAL A 65 3.30 -5.00 -3.07
C VAL A 65 1.79 -5.11 -2.88
N PHE A 66 1.05 -5.28 -3.98
CA PHE A 66 -0.40 -5.35 -3.97
C PHE A 66 -0.93 -6.59 -3.29
N VAL A 67 -0.36 -7.77 -3.55
CA VAL A 67 -0.85 -8.99 -2.90
C VAL A 67 -0.51 -8.98 -1.41
N LEU A 68 0.71 -8.58 -1.03
CA LEU A 68 1.07 -8.47 0.38
C LEU A 68 0.19 -7.46 1.12
N GLY A 69 -0.04 -6.29 0.51
CA GLY A 69 -0.92 -5.28 1.07
C GLY A 69 -2.38 -5.76 1.18
N GLY A 70 -2.90 -6.40 0.13
CA GLY A 70 -4.26 -6.93 0.08
C GLY A 70 -4.50 -8.02 1.12
N THR A 71 -3.59 -9.00 1.21
CA THR A 71 -3.64 -10.06 2.24
C THR A 71 -3.54 -9.46 3.64
N THR A 72 -2.69 -8.43 3.83
CA THR A 72 -2.58 -7.76 5.14
C THR A 72 -3.88 -7.05 5.53
N LEU A 73 -4.47 -6.32 4.59
CA LEU A 73 -5.74 -5.63 4.80
C LEU A 73 -6.89 -6.60 5.07
N PHE A 74 -6.97 -7.70 4.31
CA PHE A 74 -7.99 -8.73 4.50
C PHE A 74 -7.89 -9.40 5.88
N SER A 75 -6.70 -9.84 6.26
CA SER A 75 -6.47 -10.46 7.57
C SER A 75 -6.72 -9.49 8.71
N PHE A 76 -6.36 -8.20 8.58
CA PHE A 76 -6.73 -7.17 9.55
C PHE A 76 -8.25 -7.00 9.63
N GLY A 77 -8.93 -6.83 8.49
CA GLY A 77 -10.38 -6.65 8.44
C GLY A 77 -11.13 -7.83 9.04
N ARG A 78 -10.73 -9.07 8.72
CA ARG A 78 -11.29 -10.29 9.31
C ARG A 78 -11.14 -10.29 10.82
N ARG A 79 -9.95 -9.99 11.34
CA ARG A 79 -9.70 -9.96 12.79
C ARG A 79 -10.43 -8.83 13.51
N TYR A 80 -10.56 -7.67 12.86
CA TYR A 80 -11.33 -6.54 13.38
C TYR A 80 -12.81 -6.93 13.54
N VAL A 81 -13.41 -7.57 12.54
CA VAL A 81 -14.79 -8.07 12.59
C VAL A 81 -14.96 -9.15 13.66
N LEU A 82 -13.99 -10.06 13.77
CA LEU A 82 -13.98 -11.14 14.78
C LEU A 82 -13.52 -10.67 16.17
N LYS A 83 -13.23 -9.38 16.37
CA LYS A 83 -12.73 -8.79 17.62
C LYS A 83 -11.52 -9.53 18.22
N GLN A 84 -10.63 -10.06 17.37
CA GLN A 84 -9.43 -10.76 17.81
C GLN A 84 -8.32 -9.74 18.16
N PRO A 85 -7.49 -9.99 19.19
CA PRO A 85 -6.37 -9.13 19.52
C PRO A 85 -5.33 -9.11 18.39
N ILE A 86 -4.80 -7.92 18.07
CA ILE A 86 -3.77 -7.72 17.04
C ILE A 86 -2.65 -6.88 17.63
N ASP A 87 -1.42 -7.41 17.61
CA ASP A 87 -0.23 -6.63 17.95
C ASP A 87 0.16 -5.74 16.75
N PHE A 88 -0.44 -4.55 16.70
CA PHE A 88 -0.41 -3.73 15.51
C PHE A 88 0.82 -2.84 15.44
N GLN A 89 1.88 -3.36 14.83
CA GLN A 89 3.09 -2.59 14.51
C GLN A 89 2.90 -1.63 13.32
N PRO A 90 3.68 -0.53 13.24
CA PRO A 90 3.55 0.44 12.16
C PRO A 90 3.73 -0.12 10.73
N GLY A 91 4.53 -1.16 10.53
CA GLY A 91 4.64 -1.75 9.19
C GLY A 91 3.38 -2.49 8.73
N HIS A 92 2.59 -3.06 9.65
CA HIS A 92 1.27 -3.59 9.30
C HIS A 92 0.34 -2.49 8.82
N TRP A 93 0.44 -1.30 9.42
CA TRP A 93 -0.32 -0.14 8.98
C TRP A 93 0.06 0.26 7.55
N LEU A 94 1.36 0.34 7.23
CA LEU A 94 1.85 0.63 5.87
C LEU A 94 1.37 -0.41 4.86
N LEU A 95 1.44 -1.70 5.22
CA LEU A 95 0.91 -2.79 4.40
C LEU A 95 -0.60 -2.64 4.16
N CYS A 96 -1.38 -2.28 5.18
CA CYS A 96 -2.81 -2.00 5.01
C CYS A 96 -3.07 -0.83 4.04
N LEU A 97 -2.26 0.24 4.08
CA LEU A 97 -2.37 1.34 3.10
C LEU A 97 -2.09 0.87 1.67
N MET A 98 -1.14 -0.06 1.48
CA MET A 98 -0.92 -0.69 0.19
C MET A 98 -2.08 -1.59 -0.22
N GLY A 99 -2.69 -2.29 0.73
CA GLY A 99 -3.92 -3.04 0.48
C GLY A 99 -5.07 -2.14 0.01
N VAL A 100 -5.22 -0.95 0.61
CA VAL A 100 -6.20 0.05 0.16
C VAL A 100 -5.90 0.48 -1.27
N THR A 101 -4.63 0.75 -1.58
CA THR A 101 -4.20 1.10 -2.94
C THR A 101 -4.56 -0.02 -3.93
N PHE A 102 -4.27 -1.27 -3.58
CA PHE A 102 -4.63 -2.44 -4.37
C PHE A 102 -6.14 -2.54 -4.63
N VAL A 103 -6.97 -2.39 -3.59
CA VAL A 103 -8.43 -2.47 -3.72
C VAL A 103 -8.95 -1.37 -4.64
N VAL A 104 -8.50 -0.13 -4.47
CA VAL A 104 -8.94 0.99 -5.31
C VAL A 104 -8.48 0.78 -6.76
N GLN A 105 -7.21 0.48 -7.00
CA GLN A 105 -6.68 0.28 -8.35
C GLN A 105 -7.33 -0.90 -9.08
N SER A 106 -7.55 -2.02 -8.38
CA SER A 106 -8.21 -3.19 -8.97
C SER A 106 -9.67 -2.90 -9.30
N THR A 107 -10.39 -2.21 -8.41
CA THR A 107 -11.78 -1.81 -8.65
C THR A 107 -11.89 -0.85 -9.82
N THR A 108 -11.02 0.17 -9.86
CA THR A 108 -10.93 1.09 -11.00
C THR A 108 -10.62 0.34 -12.29
N HIS A 109 -9.68 -0.60 -12.28
CA HIS A 109 -9.33 -1.36 -13.48
C HIS A 109 -10.53 -2.16 -14.01
N VAL A 110 -11.25 -2.86 -13.12
CA VAL A 110 -12.48 -3.59 -13.49
C VAL A 110 -13.56 -2.65 -14.01
N LEU A 111 -13.80 -1.52 -13.34
CA LEU A 111 -14.77 -0.52 -13.78
C LEU A 111 -14.39 0.06 -15.15
N ARG A 112 -13.10 0.32 -15.39
CA ARG A 112 -12.62 0.81 -16.69
C ARG A 112 -12.92 -0.18 -17.81
N LEU A 113 -12.69 -1.48 -17.58
CA LEU A 113 -13.02 -2.53 -18.55
C LEU A 113 -14.53 -2.64 -18.82
N ALA A 114 -15.36 -2.36 -17.81
CA ALA A 114 -16.82 -2.39 -17.94
C ALA A 114 -17.39 -1.14 -18.62
N ILE A 115 -16.78 0.04 -18.41
CA ILE A 115 -17.30 1.34 -18.86
C ILE A 115 -16.71 1.76 -20.21
N ILE A 116 -15.48 1.36 -20.53
CA ILE A 116 -14.81 1.68 -21.80
C ILE A 116 -14.79 0.42 -22.67
N PRO A 117 -15.87 0.13 -23.44
CA PRO A 117 -15.85 -0.98 -24.38
C PRO A 117 -14.76 -0.74 -25.42
N SER A 118 -14.05 -1.80 -25.78
CA SER A 118 -12.86 -1.80 -26.63
C SER A 118 -13.11 -1.41 -28.10
N HIS A 119 -14.31 -0.95 -28.45
CA HIS A 119 -14.69 -0.63 -29.82
C HIS A 119 -15.05 0.85 -29.90
N GLU A 120 -14.22 1.57 -30.66
CA GLU A 120 -14.34 2.98 -31.04
C GLU A 120 -14.02 3.99 -29.93
N VAL A 121 -12.71 4.14 -29.68
CA VAL A 121 -12.14 5.37 -29.15
C VAL A 121 -12.34 6.48 -30.20
N VAL A 122 -13.51 7.11 -30.25
CA VAL A 122 -13.70 8.38 -30.94
C VAL A 122 -13.21 9.48 -30.00
N ILE A 123 -11.96 9.88 -30.22
CA ILE A 123 -11.08 10.61 -29.28
C ILE A 123 -11.51 12.05 -28.94
N SER A 124 -12.60 12.62 -29.48
CA SER A 124 -12.90 14.05 -29.26
C SER A 124 -13.93 14.36 -28.16
N ASP A 125 -14.98 13.55 -27.96
CA ASP A 125 -16.07 13.90 -27.03
C ASP A 125 -15.98 13.19 -25.66
N ASP A 126 -15.22 12.09 -25.57
CA ASP A 126 -15.19 11.23 -24.37
C ASP A 126 -14.05 11.59 -23.38
N GLN A 127 -13.23 12.59 -23.70
CA GLN A 127 -12.11 13.00 -22.84
C GLN A 127 -12.59 13.52 -21.48
N GLN A 128 -13.73 14.22 -21.43
CA GLN A 128 -14.29 14.72 -20.17
C GLN A 128 -14.81 13.57 -19.29
N ALA A 129 -15.44 12.55 -19.87
CA ALA A 129 -15.90 11.37 -19.13
C ALA A 129 -14.73 10.59 -18.56
N VAL A 130 -13.67 10.38 -19.36
CA VAL A 130 -12.42 9.74 -18.92
C VAL A 130 -11.75 10.54 -17.79
N MET A 131 -11.68 11.87 -17.91
CA MET A 131 -11.15 12.73 -16.84
C MET A 131 -11.99 12.67 -15.56
N LEU A 132 -13.33 12.70 -15.68
CA LEU A 132 -14.24 12.56 -14.54
C LEU A 132 -14.08 11.21 -13.85
N PHE A 133 -13.86 10.14 -14.61
CA PHE A 133 -13.57 8.82 -14.08
C PHE A 133 -12.27 8.81 -13.26
N PHE A 134 -11.18 9.36 -13.79
CA PHE A 134 -9.91 9.46 -13.06
C PHE A 134 -10.01 10.40 -11.84
N LEU A 135 -10.73 11.52 -11.97
CA LEU A 135 -11.01 12.41 -10.85
C LEU A 135 -11.73 11.67 -9.72
N GLY A 136 -12.80 10.93 -10.07
CA GLY A 136 -13.56 10.10 -9.14
C GLY A 136 -12.69 9.05 -8.45
N GLN A 137 -11.81 8.38 -9.20
CA GLN A 137 -10.83 7.44 -8.63
C GLN A 137 -9.97 8.09 -7.55
N HIS A 138 -9.38 9.26 -7.81
CA HIS A 138 -8.52 9.94 -6.83
C HIS A 138 -9.29 10.46 -5.60
N VAL A 139 -10.54 10.89 -5.78
CA VAL A 139 -11.42 11.24 -4.66
C VAL A 139 -11.68 10.02 -3.79
N ILE A 140 -12.00 8.87 -4.39
CA ILE A 140 -12.20 7.61 -3.66
C ILE A 140 -10.91 7.18 -2.95
N SER A 141 -9.76 7.22 -3.62
CA SER A 141 -8.45 6.93 -3.01
C SER A 141 -8.19 7.81 -1.79
N LEU A 142 -8.41 9.12 -1.89
CA LEU A 142 -8.23 10.07 -0.80
C LEU A 142 -9.11 9.71 0.40
N VAL A 143 -10.40 9.46 0.17
CA VAL A 143 -11.34 9.06 1.23
C VAL A 143 -10.91 7.76 1.88
N CYS A 144 -10.54 6.74 1.09
CA CYS A 144 -10.08 5.46 1.61
C CYS A 144 -8.79 5.59 2.44
N PHE A 145 -7.82 6.40 2.02
CA PHE A 145 -6.60 6.64 2.79
C PHE A 145 -6.87 7.37 4.10
N LEU A 146 -7.75 8.37 4.09
CA LEU A 146 -8.14 9.07 5.32
C LEU A 146 -8.84 8.12 6.29
N ILE A 147 -9.81 7.34 5.82
CA ILE A 147 -10.50 6.34 6.63
C ILE A 147 -9.51 5.33 7.20
N ALA A 148 -8.64 4.73 6.37
CA ALA A 148 -7.65 3.78 6.82
C ALA A 148 -6.65 4.40 7.81
N GLY A 149 -6.25 5.65 7.59
CA GLY A 149 -5.35 6.40 8.45
C GLY A 149 -5.90 6.70 9.85
N PHE A 150 -7.21 6.91 9.96
CA PHE A 150 -7.87 7.22 11.23
C PHE A 150 -8.44 5.99 11.95
N VAL A 151 -8.96 5.01 11.20
CA VAL A 151 -9.59 3.81 11.76
C VAL A 151 -8.56 2.78 12.20
N ILE A 152 -7.50 2.58 11.42
CA ILE A 152 -6.49 1.57 11.73
C ILE A 152 -5.57 2.11 12.84
N PRO A 153 -5.42 1.38 13.97
CA PRO A 153 -4.67 1.87 15.11
C PRO A 153 -3.20 2.00 14.74
N VAL A 154 -2.61 3.19 14.91
CA VAL A 154 -1.17 3.41 14.70
C VAL A 154 -0.70 4.55 15.59
N ARG A 155 0.58 4.54 15.97
CA ARG A 155 1.16 5.63 16.74
C ARG A 155 1.03 6.96 15.99
N PRO A 156 0.70 8.07 16.68
CA PRO A 156 0.43 9.35 16.02
C PRO A 156 1.53 9.83 15.07
N ALA A 157 2.81 9.62 15.41
CA ALA A 157 3.94 10.00 14.57
C ALA A 157 3.90 9.34 13.18
N TRP A 158 3.53 8.06 13.12
CA TRP A 158 3.48 7.31 11.86
C TRP A 158 2.35 7.77 10.93
N ARG A 159 1.33 8.48 11.45
CA ARG A 159 0.29 9.11 10.62
C ARG A 159 0.84 10.21 9.72
N LEU A 160 2.03 10.75 10.00
CA LEU A 160 2.72 11.69 9.10
C LEU A 160 2.96 11.09 7.71
N MET A 161 3.06 9.76 7.60
CA MET A 161 3.18 9.09 6.30
C MET A 161 1.90 9.19 5.45
N LEU A 162 0.76 9.61 6.01
CA LEU A 162 -0.43 9.95 5.20
C LEU A 162 -0.23 11.23 4.40
N ALA A 163 0.60 12.17 4.87
CA ALA A 163 0.79 13.47 4.22
C ALA A 163 1.19 13.35 2.74
N PRO A 164 2.23 12.59 2.35
CA PRO A 164 2.58 12.41 0.94
C PRO A 164 1.44 11.78 0.13
N LEU A 165 0.75 10.76 0.66
CA LEU A 165 -0.37 10.09 -0.02
C LEU A 165 -1.57 11.03 -0.24
N VAL A 166 -1.90 11.84 0.76
CA VAL A 166 -2.99 12.83 0.70
C VAL A 166 -2.63 13.95 -0.25
N LEU A 167 -1.42 14.51 -0.16
CA LEU A 167 -0.96 15.58 -1.04
C LEU A 167 -0.91 15.13 -2.50
N GLN A 168 -0.49 13.90 -2.76
CA GLN A 168 -0.50 13.32 -4.11
C GLN A 168 -1.91 13.27 -4.71
N ASN A 169 -2.89 12.79 -3.95
CA ASN A 169 -4.27 12.72 -4.42
C ASN A 169 -4.88 14.11 -4.56
N LEU A 170 -4.63 15.04 -3.63
CA LEU A 170 -5.10 16.42 -3.72
C LEU A 170 -4.52 17.16 -4.92
N LEU A 171 -3.22 17.03 -5.18
CA LEU A 171 -2.57 17.58 -6.37
C LEU A 171 -3.24 17.07 -7.64
N THR A 172 -3.45 15.76 -7.72
CA THR A 172 -4.02 15.12 -8.91
C THR A 172 -5.47 15.55 -9.11
N ILE A 173 -6.27 15.58 -8.04
CA ILE A 173 -7.65 16.10 -8.07
C ILE A 173 -7.68 17.55 -8.56
N TRP A 174 -6.85 18.42 -7.98
CA TRP A 174 -6.79 19.83 -8.34
C TRP A 174 -6.43 20.02 -9.82
N LEU A 175 -5.45 19.27 -10.31
CA LEU A 175 -5.01 19.32 -11.70
C LEU A 175 -6.06 18.77 -12.69
N PHE A 176 -6.70 17.63 -12.41
CA PHE A 176 -7.77 17.11 -13.25
C PHE A 176 -9.02 18.00 -13.24
N ALA A 177 -9.38 18.58 -12.09
CA ALA A 177 -10.44 19.57 -12.00
C ALA A 177 -10.12 20.83 -12.83
N GLY A 178 -8.86 21.31 -12.78
CA GLY A 178 -8.38 22.42 -13.61
C GLY A 178 -8.43 22.13 -15.12
N MET A 179 -8.14 20.88 -15.52
CA MET A 179 -8.32 20.44 -16.91
C MET A 179 -9.78 20.48 -17.34
N LEU A 180 -10.69 19.95 -16.51
CA LEU A 180 -12.12 19.93 -16.82
C LEU A 180 -12.72 21.34 -16.96
N LEU A 181 -12.28 22.28 -16.12
CA LEU A 181 -12.82 23.64 -16.10
C LEU A 181 -12.22 24.57 -17.17
N GLY A 182 -10.96 24.38 -17.56
CA GLY A 182 -10.25 25.36 -18.40
C GLY A 182 -9.26 24.77 -19.40
N ASN A 183 -9.29 23.45 -19.63
CA ASN A 183 -8.42 22.73 -20.58
C ASN A 183 -6.91 23.02 -20.36
N GLN A 184 -6.48 23.12 -19.10
CA GLN A 184 -5.14 23.57 -18.70
C GLN A 184 -4.03 22.52 -18.85
N TRP A 185 -3.97 21.83 -20.00
CA TRP A 185 -2.97 20.78 -20.29
C TRP A 185 -1.52 21.25 -20.12
N ARG A 186 -1.24 22.51 -20.48
CA ARG A 186 0.11 23.08 -20.31
C ARG A 186 0.51 23.17 -18.85
N MET A 187 -0.41 23.56 -17.96
CA MET A 187 -0.14 23.63 -16.52
C MET A 187 0.10 22.23 -15.97
N PHE A 188 -0.71 21.25 -16.38
CA PHE A 188 -0.49 19.85 -15.99
C PHE A 188 0.87 19.34 -16.41
N GLY A 189 1.23 19.46 -17.69
CA GLY A 189 2.52 18.99 -18.20
C GLY A 189 3.71 19.71 -17.56
N ALA A 190 3.56 20.99 -17.22
CA ALA A 190 4.62 21.79 -16.62
C ALA A 190 4.77 21.58 -15.10
N LEU A 191 3.70 21.31 -14.36
CA LEU A 191 3.70 21.32 -12.90
C LEU A 191 3.65 19.91 -12.30
N TYR A 192 2.86 19.01 -12.90
CA TYR A 192 2.68 17.65 -12.39
C TYR A 192 4.00 16.90 -12.17
N PRO A 193 4.94 16.79 -13.15
CA PRO A 193 6.14 15.98 -12.94
C PRO A 193 7.02 16.49 -11.80
N TYR A 194 7.14 17.82 -11.64
CA TYR A 194 7.98 18.44 -10.61
C TYR A 194 7.39 18.25 -9.20
N VAL A 195 6.10 18.54 -9.05
CA VAL A 195 5.44 18.42 -7.74
C VAL A 195 5.25 16.96 -7.35
N ASN A 196 4.94 16.08 -8.32
CA ASN A 196 4.90 14.64 -8.11
C ASN A 196 6.24 14.10 -7.61
N LEU A 197 7.35 14.50 -8.25
CA LEU A 197 8.70 14.12 -7.80
C LEU A 197 8.97 14.59 -6.37
N ALA A 198 8.65 15.85 -6.06
CA ALA A 198 8.83 16.41 -4.72
C ALA A 198 8.01 15.66 -3.67
N ILE A 199 6.78 15.26 -3.99
CA ILE A 199 5.92 14.47 -3.09
C ILE A 199 6.49 13.08 -2.84
N HIS A 200 6.99 12.37 -3.86
CA HIS A 200 7.63 11.06 -3.66
C HIS A 200 8.92 11.18 -2.84
N VAL A 201 9.76 12.19 -3.12
CA VAL A 201 10.97 12.46 -2.34
C VAL A 201 10.61 12.72 -0.87
N MET A 202 9.63 13.59 -0.62
CA MET A 202 9.12 13.86 0.72
C MET A 202 8.57 12.59 1.38
N GLY A 203 7.86 11.72 0.64
CA GLY A 203 7.36 10.44 1.15
C GLY A 203 8.47 9.50 1.59
N ILE A 204 9.50 9.31 0.77
CA ILE A 204 10.67 8.49 1.08
C ILE A 204 11.39 9.03 2.33
N PHE A 205 11.68 10.34 2.37
CA PHE A 205 12.34 10.95 3.53
C PHE A 205 11.49 10.84 4.79
N THR A 206 10.19 11.09 4.70
CA THR A 206 9.26 10.93 5.84
C THR A 206 9.29 9.50 6.37
N LEU A 207 9.23 8.51 5.49
CA LEU A 207 9.29 7.10 5.86
C LEU A 207 10.61 6.73 6.54
N LEU A 208 11.76 7.16 5.98
CA LEU A 208 13.07 6.88 6.54
C LEU A 208 13.30 7.58 7.89
N LEU A 209 12.83 8.83 8.03
CA LEU A 209 12.86 9.57 9.30
C LEU A 209 11.99 8.90 10.36
N LEU A 210 10.80 8.44 9.99
CA LEU A 210 9.93 7.70 10.90
C LEU A 210 10.55 6.37 11.31
N ALA A 211 11.13 5.62 10.37
CA ALA A 211 11.79 4.35 10.66
C ALA A 211 13.01 4.53 11.60
N THR A 212 13.85 5.54 11.35
CA THR A 212 15.00 5.86 12.22
C THR A 212 14.58 6.38 13.58
N TRP A 213 13.58 7.25 13.64
CA TRP A 213 12.98 7.71 14.89
C TRP A 213 12.38 6.56 15.69
N ASP A 214 11.65 5.65 15.04
CA ASP A 214 11.03 4.51 15.67
C ASP A 214 12.08 3.52 16.21
N TYR A 215 13.15 3.28 15.45
CA TYR A 215 14.30 2.48 15.91
C TYR A 215 15.01 3.11 17.11
N ALA A 216 15.18 4.44 17.13
CA ALA A 216 15.84 5.14 18.23
C ALA A 216 14.97 5.28 19.49
N SER A 217 13.65 5.42 19.32
CA SER A 217 12.71 5.72 20.41
C SER A 217 12.12 4.48 21.07
N THR A 218 12.23 3.30 20.46
CA THR A 218 11.69 2.06 21.05
C THR A 218 12.72 0.97 21.32
N ARG A 219 12.59 0.37 22.51
CA ARG A 219 13.33 -0.84 22.90
C ARG A 219 12.62 -2.14 22.52
N ASP A 220 11.39 -2.06 22.01
CA ASP A 220 10.62 -3.24 21.58
C ASP A 220 11.27 -3.87 20.35
N ARG A 221 11.43 -5.20 20.37
CA ARG A 221 11.92 -5.96 19.23
C ARG A 221 10.89 -5.84 18.09
N ARG A 222 11.25 -5.14 17.01
CA ARG A 222 10.40 -5.02 15.81
C ARG A 222 10.38 -6.34 15.07
N ASP A 223 9.18 -6.78 14.69
CA ASP A 223 9.06 -7.96 13.85
C ASP A 223 9.52 -7.66 12.42
N TRP A 224 9.94 -8.69 11.70
CA TRP A 224 10.33 -8.59 10.31
C TRP A 224 9.24 -7.97 9.41
N LEU A 225 7.97 -8.11 9.78
CA LEU A 225 6.81 -7.50 9.11
C LEU A 225 6.83 -5.97 9.16
N HIS A 226 7.40 -5.39 10.23
CA HIS A 226 7.59 -3.94 10.32
C HIS A 226 8.47 -3.45 9.17
N TRP A 227 9.63 -4.09 9.02
CA TRP A 227 10.61 -3.78 7.97
C TRP A 227 10.08 -4.10 6.57
N LEU A 228 9.30 -5.18 6.44
CA LEU A 228 8.63 -5.52 5.18
C LEU A 228 7.69 -4.39 4.72
N GLY A 229 6.89 -3.83 5.63
CA GLY A 229 6.01 -2.69 5.31
C GLY A 229 6.78 -1.44 4.84
N ILE A 230 7.94 -1.16 5.46
CA ILE A 230 8.83 -0.07 5.03
C ILE A 230 9.38 -0.35 3.63
N VAL A 231 9.92 -1.54 3.40
CA VAL A 231 10.52 -1.93 2.11
C VAL A 231 9.48 -1.86 0.98
N ILE A 232 8.25 -2.30 1.23
CA ILE A 232 7.17 -2.26 0.25
C ILE A 232 6.78 -0.83 -0.13
N MET A 233 6.73 0.09 0.84
CA MET A 233 6.54 1.52 0.56
C MET A 233 7.68 2.09 -0.29
N LEU A 234 8.94 1.73 0.01
CA LEU A 234 10.07 2.16 -0.81
C LEU A 234 10.01 1.57 -2.22
N ILE A 235 9.65 0.30 -2.38
CA ILE A 235 9.49 -0.36 -3.68
C ILE A 235 8.40 0.33 -4.52
N TRP A 236 7.39 0.93 -3.89
CA TRP A 236 6.35 1.67 -4.60
C TRP A 236 6.84 3.04 -5.10
N ASP A 237 7.59 3.79 -4.28
CA ASP A 237 8.02 5.16 -4.60
C ASP A 237 9.30 5.22 -5.44
N VAL A 238 10.29 4.34 -5.18
CA VAL A 238 11.63 4.40 -5.78
C VAL A 238 11.62 4.21 -7.30
N PRO A 239 10.89 3.24 -7.90
CA PRO A 239 10.87 3.08 -9.35
C PRO A 239 10.29 4.30 -10.07
N THR A 240 9.25 4.91 -9.51
CA THR A 240 8.66 6.15 -10.04
C THR A 240 9.68 7.28 -10.05
N LEU A 241 10.46 7.40 -8.96
CA LEU A 241 11.54 8.38 -8.85
C LEU A 241 12.66 8.13 -9.87
N ILE A 242 13.09 6.88 -10.06
CA ILE A 242 14.13 6.52 -11.05
C ILE A 242 13.67 6.86 -12.46
N LEU A 243 12.42 6.52 -12.81
CA LEU A 243 11.86 6.82 -14.13
C LEU A 243 11.78 8.33 -14.38
N GLN A 244 11.32 9.10 -13.38
CA GLN A 244 11.25 10.55 -13.49
C GLN A 244 12.63 11.20 -13.58
N LEU A 245 13.62 10.75 -12.81
CA LEU A 245 14.98 11.28 -12.93
C LEU A 245 15.61 10.95 -14.29
N ARG A 246 15.34 9.75 -14.83
CA ARG A 246 15.84 9.36 -16.15
C ARG A 246 15.29 10.23 -17.27
N THR A 247 14.05 10.71 -17.19
CA THR A 247 13.48 11.57 -18.25
C THR A 247 14.06 12.99 -18.24
N TRP A 248 14.85 13.34 -17.22
CA TRP A 248 15.46 14.67 -17.06
C TRP A 248 16.96 14.70 -17.41
N LEU A 249 17.59 13.54 -17.53
CA LEU A 249 18.99 13.35 -17.95
C LEU A 249 19.07 13.03 -19.45
#